data_AF-A0A2N5YTE9-F1
#
_entry.id   AF-A0A2N5YTE9-F1
#
_cell.length_a   1.000
_cell.length_b   1.000
_cell.length_c   1.000
_cell.angle_alpha   90.00
_cell.angle_beta   90.00
_cell.angle_gamma   90.00
#
_symmetry.space_group_name_H-M   'P 1'
#
loop_
_entity.id
_entity.type
_entity.pdbx_description
1 polymer ?
#
loop_
_entity_poly.entity_id
_entity_poly.type
_entity_poly.pdbx_seq_one_letter_code
_entity_poly.pdbx_strand_id
1 'polypeptide(L)'
;MKFKSIILLFLLFFSSFVFSQKNYSTEIRLNNGFVAPHRIGMEGLAERPSFGTELTFFYDFGKTNFYDYKYNDPITGFGVSWQNLGNPESLGQ
;
A
#
# COMPACT_ATOMS: atom_id res chain seq x y z
N MET A 1 -20.75 -6.93 -48.42
CA MET A 1 -20.21 -7.86 -47.38
C MET A 1 -18.96 -7.34 -46.65
N LYS A 2 -18.16 -6.41 -47.21
CA LYS A 2 -16.86 -6.02 -46.64
C LYS A 2 -16.92 -5.24 -45.32
N PHE A 3 -17.95 -4.41 -45.10
CA PHE A 3 -18.03 -3.53 -43.92
C PHE A 3 -18.27 -4.28 -42.60
N LYS A 4 -19.16 -5.29 -42.61
CA LYS A 4 -19.44 -6.12 -41.42
C LYS A 4 -18.22 -6.92 -40.98
N SER A 5 -17.43 -7.41 -41.94
CA SER A 5 -16.18 -8.13 -41.66
C SER A 5 -15.11 -7.24 -41.00
N ILE A 6 -15.03 -5.97 -41.39
CA ILE A 6 -14.08 -5.01 -40.79
C ILE A 6 -14.46 -4.72 -39.34
N ILE A 7 -15.75 -4.52 -39.04
CA ILE A 7 -16.24 -4.29 -37.67
C ILE A 7 -15.95 -5.49 -36.77
N LEU A 8 -16.19 -6.70 -37.27
CA LEU A 8 -15.91 -7.93 -36.53
C LEU A 8 -14.41 -8.07 -36.22
N LEU A 9 -13.55 -7.78 -37.21
CA LEU A 9 -12.10 -7.82 -37.03
C LEU A 9 -11.64 -6.79 -35.98
N PHE A 10 -12.23 -5.59 -36.01
CA PHE A 10 -11.94 -4.54 -35.05
C PHE A 10 -12.36 -4.93 -33.62
N LEU A 11 -13.54 -5.52 -33.46
CA LEU A 11 -14.01 -6.03 -32.17
C LEU A 11 -13.12 -7.16 -31.62
N LEU A 12 -12.70 -8.10 -32.46
CA LEU A 12 -11.78 -9.19 -32.08
C LEU A 12 -10.39 -8.66 -31.70
N PHE A 13 -9.92 -7.63 -32.41
CA PHE A 13 -8.65 -6.99 -32.09
C PHE A 13 -8.72 -6.28 -30.73
N PHE A 14 -9.81 -5.55 -30.47
CA PHE A 14 -10.02 -4.86 -29.19
C PHE A 14 -10.31 -5.80 -28.00
N SER A 15 -10.95 -6.95 -28.22
CA SER A 15 -11.12 -7.95 -27.14
C SER A 15 -9.79 -8.54 -26.67
N SER A 16 -8.76 -8.51 -27.51
CA SER A 16 -7.41 -8.96 -27.16
C SER A 16 -6.68 -7.99 -26.23
N PHE A 17 -7.14 -6.73 -26.13
CA PHE A 17 -6.59 -5.72 -25.21
C PHE A 17 -7.26 -5.72 -23.83
N VAL A 18 -8.08 -6.71 -23.51
CA VAL A 18 -8.53 -6.95 -22.14
C VAL A 18 -7.34 -7.49 -21.35
N PHE A 19 -6.47 -6.57 -20.92
CA PHE A 19 -5.37 -6.88 -20.03
C PHE A 19 -5.93 -7.51 -18.75
N SER A 20 -5.38 -8.65 -18.35
CA SER A 20 -5.52 -9.18 -16.99
C SER A 20 -4.95 -8.13 -16.04
N GLN A 21 -5.81 -7.30 -15.45
CA GLN A 21 -5.42 -6.28 -14.50
C GLN A 21 -4.83 -6.99 -13.27
N LYS A 22 -3.50 -7.01 -13.19
CA LYS A 22 -2.81 -7.27 -11.94
C LYS A 22 -3.26 -6.19 -10.95
N ASN A 23 -3.83 -6.58 -9.81
CA ASN A 23 -4.37 -5.64 -8.83
C ASN A 23 -3.20 -4.97 -8.11
N TYR A 24 -2.67 -3.89 -8.68
CA TYR A 24 -1.77 -3.00 -7.96
C TYR A 24 -2.61 -1.96 -7.22
N SER A 25 -2.21 -1.64 -6.00
CA SER A 25 -2.89 -0.66 -5.17
C SER A 25 -1.88 0.22 -4.45
N THR A 26 -2.29 1.46 -4.23
CA THR A 26 -1.51 2.46 -3.50
C THR A 26 -2.33 2.89 -2.29
N GLU A 27 -1.69 2.90 -1.12
CA GLU A 27 -2.30 3.31 0.15
C GLU A 27 -1.48 4.44 0.78
N ILE A 28 -2.16 5.47 1.27
CA ILE A 28 -1.56 6.53 2.07
C ILE A 28 -2.17 6.45 3.47
N ARG A 29 -1.33 6.27 4.49
CA ARG A 29 -1.73 6.31 5.90
C ARG A 29 -1.17 7.54 6.57
N LEU A 30 -2.04 8.27 7.25
CA LEU A 30 -1.65 9.38 8.12
C LEU A 30 -1.67 8.88 9.56
N ASN A 31 -0.56 9.04 10.25
CA ASN A 31 -0.36 8.56 11.61
C ASN A 31 -0.23 9.75 12.57
N ASN A 32 -0.91 9.67 13.71
CA ASN A 32 -0.78 10.60 14.82
C ASN A 32 -0.91 9.80 16.12
N GLY A 33 0.07 9.90 17.01
CA GLY A 33 0.10 9.15 18.25
C GLY A 33 1.43 9.30 18.99
N PHE A 34 1.62 8.54 20.06
CA PHE A 34 2.87 8.56 20.83
C PHE A 34 3.83 7.48 20.37
N VAL A 35 5.13 7.78 20.39
CA VAL A 35 6.16 6.77 20.14
C VAL A 35 6.25 5.86 21.35
N ALA A 36 6.26 4.54 21.13
CA ALA A 36 6.51 3.56 22.17
C ALA A 36 8.00 3.15 22.13
N PRO A 37 8.87 3.76 22.95
CA PRO A 37 10.29 3.43 22.97
C PRO A 37 10.51 2.02 23.53
N HIS A 38 11.42 1.26 22.91
CA HIS A 38 11.79 -0.10 23.33
C HIS A 38 13.19 -0.17 23.96
N ARG A 39 13.93 0.95 24.01
CA ARG A 39 15.28 1.05 24.60
C ARG A 39 15.28 2.06 25.74
N ILE A 40 16.12 1.79 26.72
CA ILE A 40 16.46 2.71 27.80
C ILE A 40 17.17 3.93 27.20
N GLY A 41 16.82 5.14 27.64
CA GLY A 41 17.33 6.42 27.11
C GLY A 41 16.42 7.06 26.06
N MET A 42 15.43 6.33 25.54
CA MET A 42 14.47 6.84 24.55
C MET A 42 13.12 7.23 25.17
N GLU A 43 12.99 7.24 26.49
CA GLU A 43 11.75 7.50 27.23
C GLU A 43 11.15 8.86 26.86
N GLY A 44 12.01 9.85 26.59
CA GLY A 44 11.60 11.17 26.15
C GLY A 44 10.72 11.13 24.90
N LEU A 45 10.90 10.18 23.98
CA LEU A 45 10.09 10.08 22.75
C LEU A 45 8.61 9.81 23.01
N ALA A 46 8.27 9.29 24.20
CA ALA A 46 6.89 9.08 24.60
C ALA A 46 6.21 10.34 25.16
N GLU A 47 6.97 11.40 25.45
CA GLU A 47 6.43 12.63 26.08
C GLU A 47 5.65 13.51 25.11
N ARG A 48 5.93 13.42 23.81
CA ARG A 48 5.32 14.26 22.78
C ARG A 48 4.60 13.43 21.72
N PRO A 49 3.49 13.94 21.17
CA PRO A 49 2.85 13.28 20.03
C PRO A 49 3.77 13.36 18.81
N SER A 50 3.89 12.21 18.15
CA SER A 50 4.51 12.03 16.85
C SER A 50 3.46 12.07 15.74
N PHE A 51 3.90 12.55 14.59
CA PHE A 51 3.10 12.58 13.37
C PHE A 51 3.89 11.92 12.25
N GLY A 52 3.21 11.21 11.38
CA GLY A 52 3.87 10.55 10.26
C GLY A 52 2.95 10.27 9.11
N THR A 53 3.56 9.93 7.99
CA THR A 53 2.87 9.52 6.77
C THR A 53 3.56 8.29 6.22
N GLU A 54 2.77 7.32 5.79
CA GLU A 54 3.24 6.11 5.12
C GLU A 54 2.60 6.05 3.74
N LEU A 55 3.42 5.92 2.71
CA LEU A 55 2.98 5.66 1.34
C LEU A 55 3.39 4.23 0.98
N THR A 56 2.42 3.39 0.68
CA THR A 56 2.66 1.99 0.31
C THR A 56 2.14 1.73 -1.09
N PHE A 57 2.96 1.12 -1.93
CA PHE A 57 2.54 0.54 -3.20
C PHE A 57 2.67 -0.97 -3.12
N PHE A 58 1.61 -1.68 -3.44
CA PHE A 58 1.58 -3.13 -3.29
C PHE A 58 0.80 -3.85 -4.38
N TYR A 59 1.15 -5.11 -4.53
CA TYR A 59 0.40 -6.06 -5.32
C TYR A 59 -0.60 -6.78 -4.42
N ASP A 60 -1.88 -6.61 -4.73
CA ASP A 60 -2.98 -7.36 -4.15
C ASP A 60 -3.17 -8.64 -4.98
N PHE A 61 -3.09 -9.79 -4.33
CA PHE A 61 -3.33 -11.07 -4.99
C PHE A 61 -4.80 -11.27 -5.37
N GLY A 62 -5.69 -10.35 -4.95
CA GLY A 62 -7.13 -10.49 -5.07
C GLY A 62 -7.60 -11.55 -4.10
N LYS A 63 -8.31 -11.13 -3.04
CA LYS A 63 -8.89 -12.09 -2.09
C LYS A 63 -10.00 -12.85 -2.80
N THR A 64 -9.72 -14.07 -3.23
CA THR A 64 -10.65 -14.88 -4.02
C THR A 64 -11.39 -15.90 -3.16
N ASN A 65 -10.83 -16.28 -2.01
CA ASN A 65 -11.41 -17.26 -1.11
C ASN A 65 -11.56 -16.75 0.32
N PHE A 66 -12.49 -17.35 1.07
CA PHE A 66 -12.74 -17.02 2.49
C PHE A 66 -11.49 -17.12 3.37
N TYR A 67 -10.57 -18.04 3.04
CA TYR A 67 -9.32 -18.22 3.77
C TYR A 67 -8.41 -16.98 3.65
N ASP A 68 -8.34 -16.36 2.48
CA ASP A 68 -7.54 -15.16 2.22
C ASP A 68 -8.02 -13.97 3.08
N TYR A 69 -9.33 -13.90 3.34
CA TYR A 69 -9.92 -12.94 4.29
C TYR A 69 -9.61 -13.30 5.74
N LYS A 70 -9.75 -14.58 6.12
CA LYS A 70 -9.59 -15.05 7.49
C LYS A 70 -8.14 -14.97 7.98
N TYR A 71 -7.19 -15.28 7.11
CA TYR A 71 -5.76 -15.30 7.44
C TYR A 71 -5.01 -14.05 6.97
N ASN A 72 -5.73 -13.09 6.40
CA ASN A 72 -5.22 -11.80 5.94
C ASN A 72 -3.96 -11.96 5.09
N ASP A 73 -4.15 -12.57 3.90
CA ASP A 73 -3.06 -12.91 2.98
C ASP A 73 -2.04 -11.78 2.83
N PRO A 74 -0.74 -12.12 2.81
CA PRO A 74 0.31 -11.12 2.85
C PRO A 74 0.30 -10.29 1.57
N ILE A 75 -0.03 -9.02 1.73
CA ILE A 75 0.14 -7.99 0.71
C ILE A 75 1.65 -7.81 0.50
N THR A 76 2.12 -7.96 -0.75
CA THR A 76 3.55 -7.81 -1.07
C THR A 76 3.77 -6.49 -1.82
N GLY A 77 4.69 -5.66 -1.32
CA GLY A 77 4.91 -4.33 -1.88
C GLY A 77 6.13 -3.62 -1.30
N PHE A 78 6.24 -2.34 -1.63
CA PHE A 78 7.21 -1.43 -1.05
C PHE A 78 6.51 -0.25 -0.41
N GLY A 79 7.02 0.18 0.74
CA GLY A 79 6.51 1.32 1.49
C GLY A 79 7.62 2.30 1.81
N VAL A 80 7.29 3.58 1.78
CA VAL A 80 8.13 4.66 2.31
C VAL A 80 7.38 5.26 3.47
N SER A 81 8.04 5.32 4.63
CA SER A 81 7.50 5.96 5.83
C SER A 81 8.33 7.18 6.18
N TRP A 82 7.65 8.25 6.58
CA TRP A 82 8.23 9.43 7.18
C TRP A 82 7.56 9.65 8.53
N GLN A 83 8.36 9.87 9.58
CA GLN A 83 7.87 10.16 10.91
C GLN A 83 8.62 11.34 11.51
N ASN A 84 7.88 12.29 12.04
CA ASN A 84 8.38 13.30 12.96
C ASN A 84 8.17 12.78 14.38
N LEU A 85 9.27 12.46 15.06
CA LEU A 85 9.28 11.89 16.40
C LEU A 85 9.03 12.93 17.50
N GLY A 86 8.86 14.21 17.16
CA GLY A 86 8.56 15.30 18.10
C GLY A 86 9.78 15.82 18.89
N ASN A 87 10.68 14.93 19.29
CA ASN A 87 11.90 15.24 20.06
C ASN A 87 13.07 14.30 19.66
N PRO A 88 13.58 14.44 18.43
CA PRO A 88 14.67 13.60 17.92
C PRO A 88 15.96 13.67 18.75
N GLU A 89 16.15 14.73 19.55
CA GLU A 89 17.26 14.89 20.49
C GLU A 89 17.34 13.77 21.54
N SER A 90 16.22 13.08 21.84
CA SER A 90 16.17 11.96 22.77
C SER A 90 16.70 10.64 22.18
N LEU A 91 17.08 10.59 20.89
CA LEU A 91 17.63 9.38 20.26
C LEU A 91 19.14 9.17 20.51
N GLY A 92 19.82 10.11 21.16
CA GLY A 92 21.28 10.10 21.33
C GLY A 92 21.79 10.44 22.73
N GLN A 93 20.91 10.36 23.74
CA GLN A 93 21.28 10.54 25.15
C GLN A 93 21.67 9.22 25.80
#